data_AF-A0A4Q2SY50-F1
#
_entry.id   AF-A0A4Q2SY50-F1
#
_cell.length_a   1.000
_cell.length_b   1.000
_cell.length_c   1.000
_cell.angle_alpha   90.00
_cell.angle_beta   90.00
_cell.angle_gamma   90.00
#
_symmetry.space_group_name_H-M   'P 1'
#
loop_
_entity.id
_entity.type
_entity.pdbx_description
1 polymer ?
#
loop_
_entity_poly.entity_id
_entity_poly.type
_entity_poly.pdbx_seq_one_letter_code
_entity_poly.pdbx_strand_id
1 'polypeptide(L)'
;MDVEDYRVARHRRLVEIAIELGVPTDRAAGVVDRVIEDQRRRILRAADPDEVVVPALREEVLGGRSRGPSLAVAALVAVVAAAFAVPLLTGPPDREEVERKVATIPSLVGLTSTEAVRALGRAGIATRVDPVPQCDPAGQVLGSVPPSGDTVRPDEVVTVVATAAPTWSCPADAAGRVQAWAFLRFLVSGSGRPRLAPEVRLYVDGEAAGTADGTQPATSSDWRWRVRDPVVAYAVRPVANDLGQPVVSITRGPLPATTCGLPTPMPSGVAAAPTRVVLTIDSAGPEHACQLTIDLYEDDDGAIAVVSVILPGGTGLGPPPWVRTRDDLDDLDD
;
A
#
# COMPACT_ATOMS: atom_id res chain seq x y z
N MET A 1 -36.63 -1.11 -11.47
CA MET A 1 -36.09 0.26 -11.66
C MET A 1 -36.31 0.59 -13.11
N ASP A 2 -36.92 1.73 -13.42
CA ASP A 2 -37.11 2.15 -14.81
C ASP A 2 -35.74 2.42 -15.46
N VAL A 3 -35.65 2.22 -16.78
CA VAL A 3 -34.40 2.46 -17.53
C VAL A 3 -34.02 3.95 -17.45
N GLU A 4 -35.01 4.83 -17.38
CA GLU A 4 -34.77 6.26 -17.25
C GLU A 4 -34.28 6.63 -15.85
N ASP A 5 -34.85 6.07 -14.78
CA ASP A 5 -34.37 6.23 -13.40
C ASP A 5 -32.91 5.80 -13.26
N TYR A 6 -32.55 4.68 -13.91
CA TYR A 6 -31.18 4.17 -13.91
C TYR A 6 -30.21 5.14 -14.60
N ARG A 7 -30.61 5.70 -15.75
CA ARG A 7 -29.80 6.68 -16.50
C ARG A 7 -29.57 7.96 -15.69
N VAL A 8 -30.62 8.47 -15.05
CA VAL A 8 -30.54 9.66 -14.20
C VAL A 8 -29.62 9.42 -13.00
N ALA A 9 -29.77 8.28 -12.32
CA ALA A 9 -28.90 7.93 -11.18
C ALA A 9 -27.43 7.82 -11.60
N ARG A 10 -27.16 7.20 -12.75
CA ARG A 10 -25.79 7.03 -13.27
C ARG A 10 -25.18 8.36 -13.71
N HIS A 11 -25.95 9.21 -14.40
CA HIS A 11 -25.50 10.56 -14.78
C HIS A 11 -25.13 11.40 -13.54
N ARG A 12 -25.98 11.38 -12.51
CA ARG A 12 -25.69 12.05 -11.23
C ARG A 12 -24.38 11.58 -10.62
N ARG A 13 -24.10 10.27 -10.65
CA ARG A 13 -22.84 9.72 -10.14
C ARG A 13 -21.61 10.22 -10.91
N LEU A 14 -21.71 10.33 -12.23
CA LEU A 14 -20.63 10.89 -13.07
C LEU A 14 -20.40 12.39 -12.80
N VAL A 15 -21.46 13.15 -12.53
CA VAL A 15 -21.36 14.56 -12.13
C VAL A 15 -20.66 14.71 -10.78
N GLU A 16 -20.97 13.86 -9.80
CA GLU A 16 -20.26 13.81 -8.52
C GLU A 16 -18.77 13.54 -8.72
N ILE A 17 -18.41 12.56 -9.56
CA ILE A 17 -17.02 12.25 -9.90
C ILE A 17 -16.32 13.43 -10.56
N ALA A 18 -16.98 14.15 -11.49
CA ALA A 18 -16.41 15.34 -12.12
C ALA A 18 -16.11 16.45 -11.09
N ILE A 19 -16.99 16.64 -10.10
CA ILE A 19 -16.80 17.60 -9.01
C ILE A 19 -15.63 17.17 -8.11
N GLU A 20 -15.54 15.89 -7.76
CA GLU A 20 -14.42 15.31 -7.00
C GLU A 20 -13.07 15.48 -7.73
N LEU A 21 -13.08 15.45 -9.07
CA LEU A 21 -11.91 15.72 -9.92
C LEU A 21 -11.58 17.22 -10.08
N GLY A 22 -12.35 18.12 -9.47
CA GLY A 22 -12.08 19.56 -9.44
C GLY A 22 -12.84 20.40 -10.47
N VAL A 23 -13.82 19.83 -11.18
CA VAL A 23 -14.70 20.63 -12.06
C VAL A 23 -15.69 21.43 -11.20
N PRO A 24 -15.85 22.75 -11.43
CA PRO A 24 -16.88 23.52 -10.74
C PRO A 24 -18.29 22.95 -10.93
N THR A 25 -19.10 22.97 -9.88
CA THR A 25 -20.44 22.36 -9.84
C THR A 25 -21.36 22.83 -10.97
N ASP A 26 -21.28 24.10 -11.37
CA ASP A 26 -22.04 24.71 -12.46
C ASP A 26 -21.62 24.23 -13.86
N ARG A 27 -20.43 23.62 -13.98
CA ARG A 27 -19.87 23.11 -15.24
C ARG A 27 -19.79 21.59 -15.32
N ALA A 28 -19.89 20.89 -14.19
CA ALA A 28 -19.70 19.44 -14.10
C ALA A 28 -20.63 18.65 -15.04
N ALA A 29 -21.93 18.98 -15.05
CA ALA A 29 -22.90 18.33 -15.95
C ALA A 29 -22.52 18.47 -17.44
N GLY A 30 -22.14 19.68 -17.86
CA GLY A 30 -21.74 19.93 -19.25
C GLY A 30 -20.44 19.25 -19.67
N VAL A 31 -19.50 19.03 -18.74
CA VAL A 31 -18.29 18.24 -19.01
C VAL A 31 -18.65 16.75 -19.18
N VAL A 32 -19.48 16.21 -18.29
CA VAL A 32 -19.95 14.82 -18.37
C VAL A 32 -20.69 14.57 -19.68
N ASP A 33 -21.61 15.46 -20.08
CA ASP A 33 -22.36 15.33 -21.32
C ASP A 33 -21.46 15.31 -22.55
N ARG A 34 -20.42 16.16 -22.57
CA ARG A 34 -19.43 16.19 -23.64
C ARG A 34 -18.66 14.87 -23.73
N VAL A 35 -18.15 14.38 -22.60
CA VAL A 35 -17.40 13.11 -22.55
C VAL A 35 -18.28 11.94 -23.01
N ILE A 36 -19.55 11.89 -22.59
CA ILE A 36 -20.50 10.86 -23.02
C ILE A 36 -20.70 10.92 -24.55
N GLU A 37 -20.89 12.10 -25.13
CA GLU A 37 -21.07 12.24 -26.58
C GLU A 37 -19.79 11.87 -27.35
N ASP A 38 -18.62 12.32 -26.90
CA ASP A 38 -17.32 12.00 -27.52
C ASP A 38 -17.03 10.49 -27.48
N GLN A 39 -17.44 9.81 -26.39
CA GLN A 39 -17.25 8.38 -26.20
C GLN A 39 -18.43 7.52 -26.69
N ARG A 40 -19.48 8.10 -27.28
CA ARG A 40 -20.73 7.38 -27.65
C ARG A 40 -20.51 6.09 -28.42
N ARG A 41 -19.58 6.10 -29.39
CA ARG A 41 -19.25 4.90 -30.19
C ARG A 41 -18.56 3.79 -29.40
N ARG A 42 -17.78 4.13 -28.38
CA ARG A 42 -17.08 3.17 -27.51
C ARG A 42 -18.03 2.62 -26.45
N ILE A 43 -18.89 3.47 -25.88
CA ILE A 43 -19.95 3.07 -24.95
C ILE A 43 -20.87 2.01 -25.57
N LEU A 44 -21.30 2.19 -26.83
CA LEU A 44 -22.15 1.22 -27.53
C LEU A 44 -21.52 -0.16 -27.73
N ARG A 45 -20.20 -0.28 -27.62
CA ARG A 45 -19.47 -1.55 -27.80
C ARG A 45 -18.99 -2.17 -26.50
N ALA A 46 -19.01 -1.41 -25.40
CA ALA A 46 -18.52 -1.86 -24.11
C ALA A 46 -19.58 -2.72 -23.41
N ALA A 47 -19.14 -3.74 -22.68
CA ALA A 47 -20.02 -4.50 -21.80
C ALA A 47 -20.50 -3.65 -20.62
N ASP A 48 -19.64 -2.74 -20.14
CA ASP A 48 -19.96 -1.73 -19.12
C ASP A 48 -19.55 -0.32 -19.60
N PRO A 49 -20.48 0.65 -19.69
CA PRO A 49 -20.17 2.03 -20.03
C PRO A 49 -19.17 2.74 -19.09
N ASP A 50 -19.09 2.36 -17.80
CA ASP A 50 -18.29 3.09 -16.80
C ASP A 50 -16.80 2.87 -17.01
N GLU A 51 -16.41 1.69 -17.50
CA GLU A 51 -15.03 1.39 -17.91
C GLU A 51 -14.55 2.30 -19.05
N VAL A 52 -15.46 2.93 -19.79
CA VAL A 52 -15.13 3.88 -20.87
C VAL A 52 -15.24 5.33 -20.37
N VAL A 53 -16.33 5.67 -19.68
CA VAL A 53 -16.64 7.06 -19.32
C VAL A 53 -15.77 7.58 -18.18
N VAL A 54 -15.51 6.79 -17.14
CA VAL A 54 -14.75 7.26 -15.96
C VAL A 54 -13.28 7.58 -16.31
N PRO A 55 -12.56 6.73 -17.07
CA PRO A 55 -11.20 7.08 -17.50
C PRO A 55 -11.17 8.28 -18.44
N ALA A 56 -12.11 8.38 -19.38
CA ALA A 56 -12.20 9.52 -20.31
C ALA A 56 -12.51 10.84 -19.59
N LEU A 57 -13.38 10.80 -18.57
CA LEU A 57 -13.68 11.96 -17.73
C LEU A 57 -12.44 12.38 -16.92
N ARG A 58 -11.68 11.43 -16.38
CA ARG A 58 -10.41 11.70 -15.69
C ARG A 58 -9.37 12.31 -16.64
N GLU A 59 -9.24 11.79 -17.86
CA GLU A 59 -8.34 12.33 -18.88
C GLU A 59 -8.75 13.75 -19.31
N GLU A 60 -10.04 14.02 -19.53
CA GLU A 60 -10.53 15.36 -19.90
C GLU A 60 -10.28 16.39 -18.79
N VAL A 61 -10.50 16.02 -17.52
CA VAL A 61 -10.36 16.95 -16.39
C VAL A 61 -8.89 17.16 -15.99
N LEU A 62 -8.07 16.10 -15.98
CA LEU A 62 -6.67 16.16 -15.54
C LEU A 62 -5.69 16.42 -16.69
N GLY A 63 -6.04 16.08 -17.92
CA GLY A 63 -5.17 16.06 -19.11
C GLY A 63 -5.04 17.39 -19.85
N GLY A 64 -5.32 18.53 -19.20
CA GLY A 64 -5.25 19.85 -19.80
C GLY A 64 -3.84 20.30 -20.21
N ARG A 65 -3.28 19.77 -21.31
CA ARG A 65 -2.29 20.45 -22.16
C ARG A 65 -2.13 19.84 -23.56
N SER A 66 -2.54 20.66 -24.53
CA SER A 66 -2.05 20.82 -25.91
C SER A 66 -2.30 19.72 -26.95
N ARG A 67 -3.38 19.89 -27.72
CA ARG A 67 -3.37 19.62 -29.16
C ARG A 67 -3.73 20.89 -29.93
N GLY A 68 -2.69 21.51 -30.50
CA GLY A 68 -2.80 22.51 -31.55
C GLY A 68 -1.40 22.85 -32.07
N PRO A 69 -1.00 22.41 -33.27
CA PRO A 69 0.19 22.94 -33.90
C PRO A 69 -0.17 24.30 -34.51
N SER A 70 0.16 25.39 -33.83
CA SER A 70 0.10 26.74 -34.39
C SER A 70 1.31 26.97 -35.30
N LEU A 71 1.04 27.13 -36.59
CA LEU A 71 1.98 27.46 -37.69
C LEU A 71 2.59 28.88 -37.56
N ALA A 72 3.19 29.21 -36.42
CA ALA A 72 3.80 30.53 -36.18
C ALA A 72 5.30 30.49 -35.78
N VAL A 73 5.92 29.31 -35.69
CA VAL A 73 7.30 29.16 -35.16
C VAL A 73 8.39 29.21 -36.24
N ALA A 74 8.04 29.14 -37.53
CA ALA A 74 9.03 29.09 -38.61
C ALA A 74 9.84 30.39 -38.81
N ALA A 75 9.35 31.55 -38.35
CA ALA A 75 10.03 32.84 -38.55
C ALA A 75 11.07 33.18 -37.45
N LEU A 76 11.01 32.54 -36.27
CA LEU A 76 11.96 32.80 -35.18
C LEU A 76 13.28 32.02 -35.32
N VAL A 77 13.30 30.99 -36.18
CA VAL A 77 14.45 30.09 -36.41
C VAL A 77 15.60 30.79 -37.14
N ALA A 78 15.31 31.81 -37.97
CA ALA A 78 16.35 32.47 -38.77
C ALA A 78 17.18 33.52 -37.98
N VAL A 79 16.63 34.15 -36.95
CA VAL A 79 17.35 35.19 -36.18
C VAL A 79 18.21 34.59 -35.06
N VAL A 80 17.84 33.42 -34.53
CA VAL A 80 18.65 32.69 -33.54
C VAL A 80 19.92 32.09 -34.17
N ALA A 81 19.90 31.75 -35.46
CA ALA A 81 21.06 31.17 -36.15
C ALA A 81 22.29 32.10 -36.20
N ALA A 82 22.11 33.43 -36.17
CA ALA A 82 23.22 34.38 -36.24
C ALA A 82 23.88 34.70 -34.88
N ALA A 83 23.16 34.50 -33.77
CA ALA A 83 23.72 34.69 -32.42
C ALA A 83 24.48 33.46 -31.88
N PHE A 84 24.36 32.31 -32.55
CA PHE A 84 24.97 31.03 -32.15
C PHE A 84 26.34 30.74 -32.79
N ALA A 85 26.91 31.65 -33.59
CA ALA A 85 28.23 31.44 -34.21
C ALA A 85 29.43 31.82 -33.30
N VAL A 86 29.22 32.59 -32.23
CA VAL A 86 30.28 33.05 -31.32
C VAL A 86 30.75 32.00 -30.27
N PRO A 87 29.90 31.09 -29.72
CA PRO A 87 30.37 30.12 -28.73
C PRO A 87 31.09 28.90 -29.33
N LEU A 88 31.28 28.79 -30.65
CA LEU A 88 32.01 27.67 -31.26
C LEU A 88 33.53 27.65 -30.97
N LEU A 89 34.07 28.72 -30.36
CA LEU A 89 35.49 28.79 -29.96
C LEU A 89 35.74 28.54 -28.45
N THR A 90 34.69 28.52 -27.63
CA THR A 90 34.78 28.12 -26.23
C THR A 90 33.94 26.86 -26.09
N GLY A 91 34.58 25.69 -26.03
CA GLY A 91 33.89 24.40 -25.89
C GLY A 91 32.74 24.51 -24.88
N PRO A 92 31.58 23.88 -25.16
CA PRO A 92 30.41 24.02 -24.30
C PRO A 92 30.86 23.75 -22.87
N PRO A 93 30.56 24.64 -21.90
CA PRO A 93 30.87 24.33 -20.51
C PRO A 93 30.26 22.97 -20.26
N ASP A 94 31.06 22.04 -19.72
CA ASP A 94 30.61 20.72 -19.32
C ASP A 94 29.31 20.92 -18.54
N ARG A 95 28.18 20.76 -19.24
CA ARG A 95 26.89 20.59 -18.62
C ARG A 95 27.05 19.22 -18.02
N GLU A 96 27.53 19.18 -16.78
CA GLU A 96 27.16 18.12 -15.87
C GLU A 96 25.65 17.98 -16.04
N GLU A 97 25.24 17.06 -16.90
CA GLU A 97 23.92 16.47 -16.85
C GLU A 97 23.86 15.95 -15.44
N VAL A 98 23.29 16.77 -14.56
CA VAL A 98 22.92 16.37 -13.22
C VAL A 98 21.88 15.29 -13.47
N GLU A 99 22.36 14.07 -13.60
CA GLU A 99 21.58 12.86 -13.78
C GLU A 99 20.61 12.86 -12.61
N ARG A 100 19.38 13.30 -12.88
CA ARG A 100 18.38 13.52 -11.85
C ARG A 100 18.02 12.15 -11.34
N LYS A 101 18.64 11.77 -10.22
CA LYS A 101 18.51 10.45 -9.64
C LYS A 101 17.03 10.18 -9.36
N VAL A 102 16.48 9.24 -10.13
CA VAL A 102 15.13 8.73 -9.93
C VAL A 102 15.15 7.93 -8.64
N ALA A 103 14.19 8.20 -7.75
CA ALA A 103 14.06 7.49 -6.48
C ALA A 103 12.88 6.51 -6.56
N THR A 104 13.02 5.32 -5.99
CA THR A 104 11.92 4.36 -5.85
C THR A 104 11.21 4.55 -4.52
N ILE A 105 9.88 4.57 -4.53
CA ILE A 105 9.07 4.64 -3.32
C ILE A 105 9.22 3.31 -2.55
N PRO A 106 9.75 3.31 -1.31
CA PRO A 106 9.82 2.11 -0.48
C PRO A 106 8.42 1.68 -0.02
N SER A 107 8.26 0.40 0.36
CA SER A 107 7.04 -0.04 1.04
C SER A 107 6.83 0.73 2.35
N LEU A 108 5.58 1.15 2.58
CA LEU A 108 5.17 1.94 3.75
C LEU A 108 4.26 1.15 4.70
N VAL A 109 4.06 -0.14 4.45
CA VAL A 109 3.18 -1.02 5.25
C VAL A 109 3.63 -1.03 6.72
N GLY A 110 2.65 -0.86 7.62
CA GLY A 110 2.88 -0.90 9.06
C GLY A 110 3.55 0.36 9.64
N LEU A 111 3.92 1.34 8.82
CA LEU A 111 4.49 2.60 9.30
C LEU A 111 3.39 3.58 9.73
N THR A 112 3.73 4.48 10.64
CA THR A 112 2.95 5.71 10.86
C THR A 112 3.30 6.78 9.83
N SER A 113 2.46 7.79 9.66
CA SER A 113 2.69 8.92 8.75
C SER A 113 4.00 9.64 9.06
N THR A 114 4.36 9.78 10.35
CA THR A 114 5.65 10.36 10.76
C THR A 114 6.83 9.49 10.34
N GLU A 115 6.72 8.17 10.48
CA GLU A 115 7.76 7.23 10.07
C GLU A 115 7.88 7.15 8.55
N ALA A 116 6.75 7.15 7.82
CA ALA A 116 6.70 7.17 6.36
C ALA A 116 7.32 8.46 5.79
N VAL A 117 6.95 9.64 6.30
CA VAL A 117 7.56 10.92 5.90
C VAL A 117 9.07 10.91 6.16
N ARG A 118 9.53 10.35 7.29
CA ARG A 118 10.96 10.20 7.56
C ARG A 118 11.65 9.21 6.62
N ALA A 119 11.00 8.09 6.29
CA ALA A 119 11.55 7.09 5.37
C ALA A 119 11.70 7.66 3.96
N LEU A 120 10.66 8.34 3.46
CA LEU A 120 10.65 9.00 2.15
C LEU A 120 11.62 10.19 2.09
N GLY A 121 11.70 10.99 3.14
CA GLY A 121 12.67 12.08 3.24
C GLY A 121 14.12 11.61 3.18
N ARG A 122 14.45 10.46 3.80
CA ARG A 122 15.78 9.83 3.67
C ARG A 122 16.09 9.36 2.25
N ALA A 123 15.06 9.08 1.45
CA ALA A 123 15.19 8.74 0.03
C ALA A 123 15.22 9.98 -0.89
N GLY A 124 15.15 11.20 -0.33
CA GLY A 124 15.11 12.44 -1.11
C GLY A 124 13.76 12.68 -1.79
N ILE A 125 12.69 12.04 -1.31
CA ILE A 125 11.35 12.13 -1.88
C ILE A 125 10.55 13.18 -1.12
N ALA A 126 10.00 14.17 -1.82
CA ALA A 126 9.10 15.15 -1.24
C ALA A 126 7.73 14.51 -0.96
N THR A 127 7.11 14.86 0.18
CA THR A 127 5.88 14.19 0.64
C THR A 127 4.85 15.16 1.19
N ARG A 128 3.57 14.80 1.03
CA ARG A 128 2.44 15.36 1.79
C ARG A 128 1.61 14.23 2.39
N VAL A 129 0.92 14.48 3.50
CA VAL A 129 0.03 13.51 4.15
C VAL A 129 -1.41 13.86 3.82
N ASP A 130 -2.19 12.88 3.36
CA ASP A 130 -3.62 12.99 3.12
C ASP A 130 -4.39 12.17 4.18
N PRO A 131 -5.06 12.83 5.14
CA PRO A 131 -5.74 12.17 6.24
C PRO A 131 -7.11 11.60 5.81
N VAL A 132 -7.35 10.32 6.07
CA VAL A 132 -8.61 9.63 5.79
C VAL A 132 -9.28 9.17 7.09
N PRO A 133 -10.50 9.63 7.40
CA PRO A 133 -11.27 9.15 8.56
C PRO A 133 -11.46 7.63 8.56
N GLN A 134 -10.89 6.92 9.54
CA GLN A 134 -10.92 5.44 9.65
C GLN A 134 -10.84 5.00 11.12
N CYS A 135 -11.27 3.77 11.42
CA CYS A 135 -11.22 3.23 12.79
C CYS A 135 -9.89 2.58 13.20
N ASP A 136 -8.88 2.71 12.36
CA ASP A 136 -7.50 2.36 12.69
C ASP A 136 -6.82 3.49 13.52
N PRO A 137 -5.69 3.22 14.19
CA PRO A 137 -4.99 4.22 15.00
C PRO A 137 -4.62 5.43 14.15
N ALA A 138 -4.90 6.64 14.63
CA ALA A 138 -4.63 7.86 13.88
C ALA A 138 -3.16 7.96 13.45
N GLY A 139 -2.95 8.36 12.19
CA GLY A 139 -1.65 8.44 11.56
C GLY A 139 -1.12 7.10 11.03
N GLN A 140 -1.88 6.01 11.07
CA GLN A 140 -1.49 4.74 10.45
C GLN A 140 -1.49 4.88 8.92
N VAL A 141 -0.39 4.54 8.26
CA VAL A 141 -0.30 4.61 6.80
C VAL A 141 -1.10 3.47 6.18
N LEU A 142 -1.94 3.83 5.21
CA LEU A 142 -2.71 2.91 4.39
C LEU A 142 -2.01 2.65 3.05
N GLY A 143 -1.27 3.64 2.53
CA GLY A 143 -0.52 3.55 1.28
C GLY A 143 -0.01 4.90 0.79
N SER A 144 0.37 4.95 -0.49
CA SER A 144 0.82 6.19 -1.13
C SER A 144 0.34 6.31 -2.57
N VAL A 145 0.36 7.54 -3.09
CA VAL A 145 0.17 7.86 -4.50
C VAL A 145 1.32 8.80 -4.94
N PRO A 146 2.20 8.40 -5.88
CA PRO A 146 2.26 7.09 -6.54
C PRO A 146 2.43 5.89 -5.58
N PRO A 147 2.02 4.68 -5.99
CA PRO A 147 2.09 3.47 -5.17
C PRO A 147 3.53 3.09 -4.78
N SER A 148 3.66 2.30 -3.71
CA SER A 148 4.97 1.74 -3.33
C SER A 148 5.57 0.90 -4.47
N GLY A 149 6.88 1.02 -4.68
CA GLY A 149 7.60 0.39 -5.80
C GLY A 149 7.71 1.27 -7.05
N ASP A 150 6.88 2.31 -7.18
CA ASP A 150 7.00 3.24 -8.31
C ASP A 150 8.24 4.12 -8.19
N THR A 151 8.68 4.60 -9.36
CA THR A 151 9.77 5.58 -9.47
C THR A 151 9.22 6.99 -9.53
N VAL A 152 9.76 7.89 -8.70
CA VAL A 152 9.37 9.31 -8.65
C VAL A 152 10.50 10.22 -9.09
N ARG A 153 10.12 11.34 -9.71
CA ARG A 153 11.06 12.41 -10.06
C ARG A 153 11.35 13.28 -8.84
N PRO A 154 12.52 13.95 -8.77
CA PRO A 154 12.87 14.80 -7.63
C PRO A 154 11.91 15.96 -7.35
N ASP A 155 11.17 16.42 -8.37
CA ASP A 155 10.17 17.49 -8.27
C ASP A 155 8.74 16.99 -8.00
N GLU A 156 8.55 15.67 -7.92
CA GLU A 156 7.26 15.05 -7.65
C GLU A 156 7.00 14.91 -6.14
N VAL A 157 5.75 15.14 -5.74
CA VAL A 157 5.32 15.02 -4.33
C VAL A 157 4.51 13.76 -4.15
N VAL A 158 5.02 12.83 -3.33
CA VAL A 158 4.29 11.62 -2.94
C VAL A 158 3.22 11.96 -1.91
N THR A 159 1.99 11.56 -2.17
CA THR A 159 0.87 11.68 -1.23
C THR A 159 0.81 10.42 -0.38
N VAL A 160 1.09 10.54 0.92
CA VAL A 160 0.96 9.45 1.89
C VAL A 160 -0.47 9.45 2.44
N VAL A 161 -1.23 8.40 2.16
CA VAL A 161 -2.60 8.23 2.67
C VAL A 161 -2.51 7.63 4.06
N ALA A 162 -2.99 8.35 5.06
CA ALA A 162 -2.93 7.93 6.47
C ALA A 162 -4.26 8.11 7.17
N THR A 163 -4.50 7.31 8.20
CA THR A 163 -5.76 7.35 8.95
C THR A 163 -5.85 8.62 9.81
N ALA A 164 -7.06 9.11 10.00
CA ALA A 164 -7.39 10.16 10.94
C ALA A 164 -8.58 9.73 11.80
N ALA A 165 -8.72 10.37 12.98
CA ALA A 165 -9.83 10.09 13.87
C ALA A 165 -11.17 10.39 13.15
N PRO A 166 -12.09 9.43 13.07
CA PRO A 166 -13.36 9.64 12.42
C PRO A 166 -14.31 10.44 13.30
N THR A 167 -15.33 11.04 12.69
CA THR A 167 -16.41 11.73 13.41
C THR A 167 -17.50 10.77 13.93
N TRP A 168 -17.43 9.49 13.54
CA TRP A 168 -18.34 8.43 13.99
C TRP A 168 -17.68 7.53 15.04
N SER A 169 -18.49 6.78 15.79
CA SER A 169 -17.97 5.84 16.80
C SER A 169 -17.38 4.59 16.14
N CYS A 170 -16.18 4.21 16.58
CA CYS A 170 -15.55 2.97 16.16
C CYS A 170 -16.07 1.77 16.97
N PRO A 171 -15.96 0.54 16.42
CA PRO A 171 -16.32 -0.65 17.16
C PRO A 171 -15.50 -0.79 18.45
N ALA A 172 -16.04 -1.52 19.43
CA ALA A 172 -15.41 -1.71 20.73
C ALA A 172 -14.03 -2.42 20.67
N ASP A 173 -13.71 -3.07 19.54
CA ASP A 173 -12.45 -3.77 19.30
C ASP A 173 -11.27 -2.85 18.96
N ALA A 174 -11.45 -1.53 19.03
CA ALA A 174 -10.42 -0.53 18.68
C ALA A 174 -9.08 -0.76 19.40
N ALA A 175 -9.09 -1.21 20.66
CA ALA A 175 -7.86 -1.54 21.39
C ALA A 175 -7.06 -2.69 20.74
N GLY A 176 -7.74 -3.73 20.24
CA GLY A 176 -7.11 -4.82 19.50
C GLY A 176 -6.47 -4.33 18.20
N ARG A 177 -7.12 -3.39 17.49
CA ARG A 177 -6.55 -2.77 16.27
C ARG A 177 -5.28 -1.99 16.57
N VAL A 178 -5.25 -1.21 17.66
CA VAL A 178 -4.04 -0.49 18.10
C VAL A 178 -2.89 -1.46 18.34
N GLN A 179 -3.15 -2.57 19.03
CA GLN A 179 -2.14 -3.57 19.37
C GLN A 179 -1.65 -4.35 18.14
N ALA A 180 -2.55 -4.68 17.20
CA ALA A 180 -2.22 -5.32 15.94
C ALA A 180 -1.33 -4.46 15.04
N TRP A 181 -1.66 -3.18 14.87
CA TRP A 181 -0.80 -2.25 14.12
C TRP A 181 0.55 -2.01 14.81
N ALA A 182 0.56 -1.91 16.14
CA ALA A 182 1.81 -1.85 16.91
C ALA A 182 2.67 -3.11 16.68
N PHE A 183 2.06 -4.30 16.64
CA PHE A 183 2.76 -5.55 16.35
C PHE A 183 3.33 -5.59 14.93
N LEU A 184 2.55 -5.21 13.91
CA LEU A 184 3.06 -5.18 12.54
C LEU A 184 4.23 -4.21 12.39
N ARG A 185 4.14 -3.03 13.02
CA ARG A 185 5.23 -2.04 13.05
C ARG A 185 6.46 -2.56 13.77
N PHE A 186 6.30 -3.25 14.91
CA PHE A 186 7.39 -3.91 15.62
C PHE A 186 8.16 -4.87 14.72
N LEU A 187 7.46 -5.65 13.88
CA LEU A 187 8.12 -6.54 12.91
C LEU A 187 8.82 -5.75 11.79
N VAL A 188 8.13 -4.80 11.15
CA VAL A 188 8.63 -4.12 9.95
C VAL A 188 9.79 -3.16 10.25
N SER A 189 9.60 -2.26 11.21
CA SER A 189 10.56 -1.19 11.52
C SER A 189 11.34 -1.40 12.81
N GLY A 190 10.92 -2.34 13.67
CA GLY A 190 11.45 -2.46 15.04
C GLY A 190 10.94 -1.37 15.99
N SER A 191 10.04 -0.48 15.53
CA SER A 191 9.45 0.58 16.34
C SER A 191 8.05 0.20 16.86
N GLY A 192 7.50 1.01 17.77
CA GLY A 192 6.11 0.86 18.20
C GLY A 192 5.81 -0.45 18.91
N ARG A 193 6.62 -0.80 19.91
CA ARG A 193 6.54 -2.06 20.66
C ARG A 193 5.12 -2.29 21.21
N PRO A 194 4.42 -3.37 20.79
CA PRO A 194 3.14 -3.73 21.37
C PRO A 194 3.32 -4.21 22.81
N ARG A 195 2.23 -4.36 23.55
CA ARG A 195 2.28 -5.04 24.85
C ARG A 195 2.47 -6.53 24.59
N LEU A 196 3.69 -7.02 24.77
CA LEU A 196 4.07 -8.43 24.68
C LEU A 196 4.19 -8.99 26.11
N ALA A 197 3.74 -10.22 26.31
CA ALA A 197 4.07 -10.96 27.52
C ALA A 197 5.60 -11.20 27.58
N PRO A 198 6.20 -11.42 28.76
CA PRO A 198 7.63 -11.70 28.87
C PRO A 198 8.06 -12.90 28.02
N GLU A 199 7.21 -13.92 27.94
CA GLU A 199 7.38 -15.08 27.08
C GLU A 199 6.21 -15.14 26.07
N VAL A 200 6.54 -15.12 24.79
CA VAL A 200 5.56 -15.20 23.70
C VAL A 200 5.72 -16.53 22.98
N ARG A 201 4.69 -17.36 22.97
CA ARG A 201 4.68 -18.61 22.21
C ARG A 201 4.44 -18.31 20.73
N LEU A 202 5.20 -18.98 19.87
CA LEU A 202 5.16 -18.77 18.43
C LEU A 202 4.62 -20.03 17.74
N TYR A 203 3.65 -19.83 16.86
CA TYR A 203 3.16 -20.84 15.94
C TYR A 203 3.40 -20.37 14.50
N VAL A 204 3.88 -21.27 13.65
CA VAL A 204 4.10 -20.99 12.23
C VAL A 204 3.47 -22.12 11.43
N ASP A 205 2.59 -21.78 10.49
CA ASP A 205 1.86 -22.73 9.64
C ASP A 205 1.10 -23.81 10.45
N GLY A 206 0.56 -23.42 11.60
CA GLY A 206 -0.21 -24.30 12.49
C GLY A 206 0.62 -25.12 13.47
N GLU A 207 1.96 -25.13 13.35
CA GLU A 207 2.86 -25.87 14.22
C GLU A 207 3.54 -24.98 15.27
N ALA A 208 3.90 -25.54 16.42
CA ALA A 208 4.62 -24.81 17.46
C ALA A 208 6.08 -24.58 17.01
N ALA A 209 6.45 -23.32 16.83
CA ALA A 209 7.77 -22.92 16.34
C ALA A 209 8.76 -22.55 17.46
N GLY A 210 8.29 -22.37 18.70
CA GLY A 210 9.10 -22.08 19.87
C GLY A 210 8.54 -20.95 20.72
N THR A 211 9.42 -20.28 21.48
CA THR A 211 9.10 -19.11 22.29
C THR A 211 10.04 -17.97 21.97
N ALA A 212 9.60 -16.73 22.22
CA ALA A 212 10.41 -15.54 22.09
C ALA A 212 10.26 -14.66 23.33
N ASP A 213 11.35 -14.01 23.71
CA ASP A 213 11.35 -13.00 24.78
C ASP A 213 10.66 -11.73 24.26
N GLY A 214 9.52 -11.38 24.87
CA GLY A 214 8.75 -10.19 24.51
C GLY A 214 9.46 -8.88 24.84
N THR A 215 10.58 -8.92 25.58
CA THR A 215 11.45 -7.77 25.88
C THR A 215 12.47 -7.47 24.80
N GLN A 216 12.74 -8.43 23.92
CA GLN A 216 13.71 -8.29 22.86
C GLN A 216 13.14 -7.57 21.62
N PRO A 217 14.00 -6.92 20.81
CA PRO A 217 13.58 -6.36 19.54
C PRO A 217 13.19 -7.47 18.54
N ALA A 218 12.37 -7.14 17.55
CA ALA A 218 11.97 -8.09 16.50
C ALA A 218 13.15 -8.64 15.67
N THR A 219 14.31 -7.98 15.73
CA THR A 219 15.56 -8.37 15.06
C THR A 219 16.39 -9.39 15.85
N SER A 220 16.02 -9.69 17.10
CA SER A 220 16.62 -10.78 17.89
C SER A 220 16.41 -12.12 17.18
N SER A 221 17.27 -13.10 17.46
CA SER A 221 17.18 -14.41 16.82
C SER A 221 15.79 -15.03 16.99
N ASP A 222 15.19 -14.95 18.17
CA ASP A 222 13.93 -15.64 18.42
C ASP A 222 12.76 -15.14 17.58
N TRP A 223 12.71 -13.83 17.36
CA TRP A 223 11.70 -13.19 16.51
C TRP A 223 12.06 -13.23 15.03
N ARG A 224 13.34 -13.04 14.72
CA ARG A 224 13.79 -12.68 13.37
C ARG A 224 13.43 -13.75 12.34
N TRP A 225 13.91 -14.97 12.52
CA TRP A 225 13.76 -16.01 11.51
C TRP A 225 12.37 -16.68 11.54
N ARG A 226 11.75 -16.76 12.72
CA ARG A 226 10.44 -17.42 12.91
C ARG A 226 9.28 -16.59 12.36
N VAL A 227 9.30 -15.28 12.63
CA VAL A 227 8.13 -14.41 12.43
C VAL A 227 8.49 -13.23 11.56
N ARG A 228 9.51 -12.46 11.95
CA ARG A 228 9.78 -11.17 11.32
C ARG A 228 10.14 -11.30 9.85
N ASP A 229 11.18 -12.04 9.52
CA ASP A 229 11.73 -12.07 8.16
C ASP A 229 10.70 -12.60 7.14
N PRO A 230 9.92 -13.68 7.43
CA PRO A 230 8.82 -14.11 6.56
C PRO A 230 7.72 -13.06 6.39
N VAL A 231 7.28 -12.42 7.50
CA VAL A 231 6.23 -11.39 7.46
C VAL A 231 6.72 -10.17 6.69
N VAL A 232 7.94 -9.69 6.94
CA VAL A 232 8.53 -8.53 6.25
C VAL A 232 8.70 -8.84 4.77
N ALA A 233 9.22 -10.03 4.42
CA ALA A 233 9.39 -10.44 3.03
C ALA A 233 8.07 -10.53 2.26
N TYR A 234 6.94 -10.71 2.95
CA TYR A 234 5.60 -10.62 2.35
C TYR A 234 5.07 -9.19 2.32
N ALA A 235 5.21 -8.45 3.43
CA ALA A 235 4.69 -7.08 3.59
C ALA A 235 5.34 -6.06 2.63
N VAL A 236 6.59 -6.27 2.24
CA VAL A 236 7.33 -5.36 1.34
C VAL A 236 7.16 -5.71 -0.14
N ARG A 237 6.40 -6.76 -0.48
CA ARG A 237 6.19 -7.13 -1.89
C ARG A 237 5.37 -6.03 -2.58
N PRO A 238 5.82 -5.53 -3.74
CA PRO A 238 5.00 -4.69 -4.57
C PRO A 238 3.72 -5.43 -4.97
N VAL A 239 2.59 -4.73 -4.91
CA VAL A 239 1.28 -5.28 -5.26
C VAL A 239 0.68 -4.46 -6.39
N ALA A 240 0.04 -5.13 -7.36
CA ALA A 240 -0.70 -4.48 -8.45
C ALA A 240 -2.06 -3.95 -7.97
N ASN A 241 -2.04 -3.01 -7.02
CA ASN A 241 -3.20 -2.23 -6.58
C ASN A 241 -2.84 -0.75 -6.51
N ASP A 242 -3.84 0.12 -6.29
CA ASP A 242 -3.67 1.57 -6.29
C ASP A 242 -2.68 2.09 -5.23
N LEU A 243 -2.31 1.26 -4.25
CA LEU A 243 -1.42 1.62 -3.13
C LEU A 243 -0.02 0.99 -3.27
N GLY A 244 0.18 0.05 -4.19
CA GLY A 244 1.46 -0.63 -4.43
C GLY A 244 1.88 -1.59 -3.33
N GLN A 245 0.98 -1.90 -2.40
CA GLN A 245 1.32 -2.64 -1.19
C GLN A 245 0.16 -3.50 -0.69
N PRO A 246 0.43 -4.53 0.13
CA PRO A 246 -0.63 -5.37 0.71
C PRO A 246 -1.68 -4.56 1.48
N VAL A 247 -2.95 -4.89 1.29
CA VAL A 247 -4.05 -4.34 2.09
C VAL A 247 -4.09 -5.09 3.42
N VAL A 248 -4.06 -4.35 4.53
CA VAL A 248 -4.14 -4.91 5.88
C VAL A 248 -5.58 -4.89 6.35
N SER A 249 -6.11 -6.06 6.71
CA SER A 249 -7.41 -6.20 7.37
C SER A 249 -7.21 -6.69 8.80
N ILE A 250 -7.92 -6.09 9.76
CA ILE A 250 -7.84 -6.46 11.18
C ILE A 250 -9.24 -6.77 11.68
N THR A 251 -9.41 -7.94 12.29
CA THR A 251 -10.66 -8.39 12.88
C THR A 251 -10.41 -9.05 14.23
N ARG A 252 -11.34 -8.90 15.19
CA ARG A 252 -11.32 -9.64 16.45
C ARG A 252 -12.51 -10.58 16.49
N GLY A 253 -12.27 -11.85 16.82
CA GLY A 253 -13.36 -12.82 16.86
C GLY A 253 -12.89 -14.27 16.88
N PRO A 254 -13.85 -15.22 16.88
CA PRO A 254 -13.53 -16.63 16.76
C PRO A 254 -12.87 -16.91 15.41
N LEU A 255 -11.80 -17.70 15.43
CA LEU A 255 -11.10 -18.11 14.23
C LEU A 255 -11.78 -19.32 13.57
N PRO A 256 -11.69 -19.49 12.24
CA PRO A 256 -12.07 -20.73 11.59
C PRO A 256 -11.19 -21.88 12.09
N ALA A 257 -11.72 -23.11 12.10
CA ALA A 257 -10.99 -24.30 12.54
C ALA A 257 -9.71 -24.55 11.72
N THR A 258 -9.71 -24.11 10.46
CA THR A 258 -8.55 -24.14 9.58
C THR A 258 -8.36 -22.80 8.89
N THR A 259 -7.11 -22.41 8.67
CA THR A 259 -6.74 -21.24 7.87
C THR A 259 -5.74 -21.71 6.80
N CYS A 260 -6.05 -21.45 5.52
CA CYS A 260 -5.28 -22.01 4.40
C CYS A 260 -5.16 -23.55 4.38
N GLY A 261 -6.18 -24.27 4.87
CA GLY A 261 -6.13 -25.73 4.98
C GLY A 261 -5.28 -26.26 6.14
N LEU A 262 -4.59 -25.38 6.88
CA LEU A 262 -3.82 -25.74 8.07
C LEU A 262 -4.70 -25.58 9.32
N PRO A 263 -4.56 -26.47 10.32
CA PRO A 263 -5.25 -26.32 11.60
C PRO A 263 -4.91 -24.98 12.25
N THR A 264 -5.93 -24.23 12.68
CA THR A 264 -5.71 -23.01 13.45
C THR A 264 -5.33 -23.40 14.89
N PRO A 265 -4.22 -22.89 15.46
CA PRO A 265 -3.83 -23.25 16.81
C PRO A 265 -4.85 -22.74 17.84
N MET A 266 -5.10 -23.57 18.86
CA MET A 266 -5.96 -23.24 20.01
C MET A 266 -5.14 -23.31 21.30
N PRO A 267 -4.24 -22.33 21.53
CA PRO A 267 -3.43 -22.30 22.73
C PRO A 267 -4.30 -22.16 24.00
N SER A 268 -3.94 -22.88 25.06
CA SER A 268 -4.52 -22.69 26.39
C SER A 268 -4.00 -21.41 27.06
N GLY A 269 -4.76 -20.86 28.02
CA GLY A 269 -4.33 -19.75 28.87
C GLY A 269 -4.31 -18.38 28.19
N VAL A 270 -5.12 -18.20 27.14
CA VAL A 270 -5.28 -16.92 26.43
C VAL A 270 -6.75 -16.67 26.10
N ALA A 271 -7.08 -15.43 25.75
CA ALA A 271 -8.42 -15.05 25.33
C ALA A 271 -8.90 -15.86 24.11
N ALA A 272 -10.17 -16.29 24.13
CA ALA A 272 -10.77 -17.11 23.07
C ALA A 272 -10.99 -16.38 21.74
N ALA A 273 -10.99 -15.04 21.75
CA ALA A 273 -11.19 -14.19 20.57
C ALA A 273 -9.90 -13.42 20.27
N PRO A 274 -8.96 -14.02 19.51
CA PRO A 274 -7.72 -13.34 19.11
C PRO A 274 -8.00 -12.19 18.15
N THR A 275 -7.02 -11.31 18.02
CA THR A 275 -6.99 -10.28 16.98
C THR A 275 -6.25 -10.84 15.77
N ARG A 276 -6.96 -11.00 14.65
CA ARG A 276 -6.43 -11.49 13.38
C ARG A 276 -6.04 -10.32 12.48
N VAL A 277 -4.85 -10.40 11.91
CA VAL A 277 -4.32 -9.49 10.89
C VAL A 277 -4.14 -10.28 9.60
N VAL A 278 -4.69 -9.79 8.50
CA VAL A 278 -4.59 -10.43 7.18
C VAL A 278 -3.96 -9.45 6.21
N LEU A 279 -2.91 -9.87 5.48
CA LEU A 279 -2.27 -9.06 4.45
C LEU A 279 -2.63 -9.62 3.07
N THR A 280 -3.38 -8.84 2.29
CA THR A 280 -3.90 -9.23 0.98
C THR A 280 -3.08 -8.61 -0.14
N ILE A 281 -2.50 -9.44 -1.02
CA ILE A 281 -1.68 -9.01 -2.16
C ILE A 281 -2.38 -9.11 -3.52
N ASP A 282 -3.59 -9.66 -3.59
CA ASP A 282 -4.25 -9.85 -4.88
C ASP A 282 -5.76 -9.60 -4.80
N SER A 283 -6.29 -9.04 -5.87
CA SER A 283 -7.72 -8.80 -6.10
C SER A 283 -8.34 -9.94 -6.92
N ALA A 284 -7.53 -10.82 -7.50
CA ALA A 284 -7.96 -11.85 -8.44
C ALA A 284 -8.53 -13.09 -7.74
N GLY A 285 -9.82 -13.03 -7.41
CA GLY A 285 -10.68 -14.20 -7.23
C GLY A 285 -10.69 -14.84 -5.83
N PRO A 286 -11.87 -15.12 -5.26
CA PRO A 286 -12.02 -15.61 -3.89
C PRO A 286 -11.64 -17.09 -3.68
N GLU A 287 -11.24 -17.82 -4.73
CA GLU A 287 -11.18 -19.28 -4.60
C GLU A 287 -9.89 -19.81 -3.95
N HIS A 288 -8.65 -19.35 -4.21
CA HIS A 288 -7.47 -20.12 -3.71
C HIS A 288 -6.15 -19.39 -3.41
N ALA A 289 -6.11 -18.08 -3.14
CA ALA A 289 -4.86 -17.47 -2.64
C ALA A 289 -4.83 -17.50 -1.11
N CYS A 290 -4.11 -18.45 -0.50
CA CYS A 290 -3.77 -18.37 0.92
C CYS A 290 -3.07 -17.03 1.19
N GLN A 291 -3.63 -16.21 2.08
CA GLN A 291 -3.07 -14.91 2.46
C GLN A 291 -2.23 -15.04 3.71
N LEU A 292 -1.22 -14.17 3.86
CA LEU A 292 -0.51 -14.06 5.13
C LEU A 292 -1.50 -13.68 6.22
N THR A 293 -1.59 -14.52 7.25
CA THR A 293 -2.42 -14.29 8.43
C THR A 293 -1.54 -14.26 9.67
N ILE A 294 -1.81 -13.32 10.57
CA ILE A 294 -1.17 -13.21 11.89
C ILE A 294 -2.28 -13.16 12.94
N ASP A 295 -2.34 -14.15 13.80
CA ASP A 295 -3.29 -14.20 14.92
C ASP A 295 -2.57 -13.87 16.22
N LEU A 296 -3.08 -12.85 16.93
CA LEU A 296 -2.54 -12.35 18.18
C LEU A 296 -3.47 -12.74 19.32
N TYR A 297 -2.99 -13.63 20.19
CA TYR A 297 -3.73 -14.04 21.37
C TYR A 297 -3.20 -13.30 22.59
N GLU A 298 -4.11 -12.62 23.27
CA GLU A 298 -3.83 -11.85 24.47
C GLU A 298 -4.05 -12.71 25.72
N ASP A 299 -3.22 -12.53 26.75
CA ASP A 299 -3.47 -13.04 28.10
C ASP A 299 -4.53 -12.19 28.85
N ASP A 300 -4.78 -12.52 30.11
CA ASP A 300 -5.76 -11.82 30.96
C ASP A 300 -5.38 -10.35 31.23
N ASP A 301 -4.10 -9.99 31.09
CA ASP A 301 -3.60 -8.61 31.24
C ASP A 301 -3.64 -7.82 29.93
N GLY A 302 -4.10 -8.43 28.83
CA GLY A 302 -4.14 -7.85 27.49
C GLY A 302 -2.78 -7.76 26.82
N ALA A 303 -1.77 -8.53 27.27
CA ALA A 303 -0.48 -8.63 26.60
C ALA A 303 -0.52 -9.79 25.59
N ILE A 304 0.12 -9.63 24.42
CA ILE A 304 0.22 -10.70 23.42
C ILE A 304 1.12 -11.80 24.00
N ALA A 305 0.53 -12.96 24.29
CA ALA A 305 1.20 -14.13 24.84
C ALA A 305 1.39 -15.25 23.79
N VAL A 306 0.63 -15.20 22.69
CA VAL A 306 0.80 -16.11 21.55
C VAL A 306 0.69 -15.35 20.24
N VAL A 307 1.60 -15.65 19.32
CA VAL A 307 1.54 -15.21 17.92
C VAL A 307 1.49 -16.45 17.05
N SER A 308 0.48 -16.52 16.18
CA SER A 308 0.39 -17.55 15.13
C SER A 308 0.50 -16.88 13.77
N VAL A 309 1.43 -17.34 12.94
CA VAL A 309 1.61 -16.85 11.56
C VAL A 309 1.30 -17.98 10.60
N ILE A 310 0.49 -17.69 9.58
CA ILE A 310 0.21 -18.62 8.49
C ILE A 310 0.62 -17.94 7.19
N LEU A 311 1.55 -18.56 6.47
CA LEU A 311 2.12 -18.03 5.25
C LEU A 311 1.40 -18.56 4.00
N PRO A 312 1.36 -17.76 2.92
CA PRO A 312 0.93 -18.25 1.61
C PRO A 312 1.75 -19.46 1.17
N GLY A 313 1.07 -20.51 0.72
CA GLY A 313 1.71 -21.65 0.07
C GLY A 313 2.00 -22.87 0.95
N GLY A 314 1.65 -22.84 2.25
CA GLY A 314 1.50 -23.99 3.15
C GLY A 314 2.62 -25.05 3.14
N THR A 315 3.38 -25.17 4.23
CA THR A 315 4.36 -26.24 4.48
C THR A 315 5.48 -26.33 3.44
N GLY A 316 6.36 -25.33 3.49
CA GLY A 316 7.58 -25.35 2.70
C GLY A 316 8.59 -24.31 3.16
N LEU A 317 8.60 -23.94 4.43
CA LEU A 317 9.70 -23.19 5.02
C LEU A 317 10.90 -24.14 5.27
N GLY A 318 11.44 -24.70 4.19
CA GLY A 318 12.87 -24.46 4.04
C GLY A 318 13.02 -22.93 4.01
N PRO A 319 14.06 -22.35 4.63
CA PRO A 319 14.28 -20.91 4.50
C PRO A 319 14.10 -20.54 3.01
N PRO A 320 13.41 -19.44 2.66
CA PRO A 320 13.19 -19.09 1.25
C PRO A 320 14.49 -19.32 0.49
N PRO A 321 14.53 -19.84 -0.76
CA PRO A 321 15.77 -20.32 -1.38
C PRO A 321 16.93 -19.29 -1.47
N TRP A 322 16.69 -18.05 -1.09
CA TRP A 322 17.64 -16.94 -0.94
C TRP A 322 18.11 -16.67 0.51
N VAL A 323 17.59 -17.37 1.51
CA VAL A 323 17.99 -17.34 2.91
C VAL A 323 18.74 -18.63 3.18
N ARG A 324 20.07 -18.58 3.19
CA ARG A 324 20.88 -19.72 3.68
C ARG A 324 20.78 -19.75 5.19
N THR A 325 20.46 -20.91 5.76
CA THR A 325 20.61 -21.11 7.20
C THR A 325 22.10 -21.20 7.54
N ARG A 326 22.43 -21.00 8.82
CA ARG A 326 23.80 -21.14 9.30
C ARG A 326 24.31 -22.57 9.11
N ASP A 327 23.42 -23.55 9.23
CA ASP A 327 23.73 -24.97 8.99
C ASP A 327 24.13 -25.21 7.51
N ASP A 328 23.54 -24.49 6.55
CA ASP A 328 23.94 -24.56 5.13
C ASP A 328 25.32 -23.93 4.84
N LEU A 329 25.86 -23.13 5.78
CA LEU A 329 27.19 -22.51 5.65
C LEU A 329 28.28 -23.37 6.29
N ASP A 330 27.95 -24.13 7.34
CA ASP A 330 28.90 -25.04 7.98
C ASP A 330 29.17 -26.28 7.08
N ASP A 331 28.24 -26.66 6.18
CA ASP A 331 28.41 -27.74 5.18
C ASP A 331 29.27 -27.36 3.95
N LEU A 332 29.73 -26.11 3.82
CA LEU A 332 30.56 -25.65 2.68
C LEU A 332 32.06 -25.54 3.01
N ASP A 333 32.43 -25.75 4.27
CA ASP A 333 33.83 -25.68 4.75
C ASP A 333 34.49 -27.08 4.94
N ASP A 334 33.82 -28.17 4.55
CA ASP A 334 34.36 -29.55 4.45
C ASP A 334 34.48 -30.02 2.98
#